data_AF-A0A3E5FNG1-F1
#
_entry.id   AF-A0A3E5FNG1-F1
#
_cell.length_a   1.000
_cell.length_b   1.000
_cell.length_c   1.000
_cell.angle_alpha   90.00
_cell.angle_beta   90.00
_cell.angle_gamma   90.00
#
_symmetry.space_group_name_H-M   'P 1'
#
loop_
_entity.id
_entity.type
_entity.pdbx_description
1 polymer ?
#
loop_
_entity_poly.entity_id
_entity_poly.type
_entity_poly.pdbx_seq_one_letter_code
_entity_poly.pdbx_strand_id
1 'polypeptide(L)'
;MRLDKFLKVSRIIKRRTLSKEISESSRVKVNGKIAKPSTKLKVGDEIEIEFGRSLLTVKVKELKDHVLKEDSTMLYEIINEQRIERNI
;
A
#
# COMPACT_ATOMS: atom_id res chain seq x y z
N MET A 1 -8.92 -6.86 6.48
CA MET A 1 -8.94 -5.38 6.36
C MET A 1 -9.04 -4.98 4.88
N ARG A 2 -9.59 -3.80 4.54
CA ARG A 2 -9.59 -3.29 3.15
C ARG A 2 -8.25 -2.63 2.80
N LEU A 3 -7.87 -2.65 1.52
CA LEU A 3 -6.64 -2.02 1.02
C LEU A 3 -6.54 -0.53 1.39
N ASP A 4 -7.58 0.25 1.12
CA ASP A 4 -7.62 1.68 1.46
C ASP A 4 -7.40 1.94 2.97
N LYS A 5 -8.04 1.14 3.82
CA LYS A 5 -7.89 1.21 5.27
C LYS A 5 -6.47 0.82 5.68
N PHE A 6 -5.92 -0.23 5.11
CA PHE A 6 -4.57 -0.69 5.42
C PHE A 6 -3.52 0.37 5.09
N LEU A 7 -3.55 0.93 3.87
CA LEU A 7 -2.63 1.99 3.45
C LEU A 7 -2.67 3.22 4.36
N LYS A 8 -3.85 3.50 4.95
CA LYS A 8 -4.03 4.58 5.94
C LYS A 8 -3.46 4.23 7.30
N VAL A 9 -3.74 3.04 7.82
CA VAL A 9 -3.32 2.59 9.16
C VAL A 9 -1.81 2.34 9.21
N SER A 10 -1.23 1.73 8.17
CA SER A 10 0.21 1.52 8.01
C SER A 10 0.98 2.79 7.69
N ARG A 11 0.27 3.92 7.47
CA ARG A 11 0.85 5.23 7.13
C ARG A 11 1.68 5.27 5.85
N ILE A 12 1.54 4.27 4.99
CA ILE A 12 2.10 4.27 3.63
C ILE A 12 1.49 5.43 2.83
N ILE A 13 0.18 5.66 2.95
CA ILE A 13 -0.49 6.84 2.39
C ILE A 13 -1.13 7.66 3.53
N LYS A 14 -0.52 8.80 3.83
CA LYS A 14 -0.95 9.65 4.96
C LYS A 14 -2.16 10.54 4.62
N ARG A 15 -2.35 10.90 3.35
CA ARG A 15 -3.43 11.81 2.87
C ARG A 15 -4.66 11.02 2.40
N ARG A 16 -5.84 11.39 2.93
CA ARG A 16 -7.10 10.64 2.75
C ARG A 16 -7.62 10.69 1.30
N THR A 17 -7.41 11.81 0.60
CA THR A 17 -7.75 11.97 -0.83
C THR A 17 -6.86 11.11 -1.71
N LEU A 18 -5.55 11.17 -1.47
CA LEU A 18 -4.54 10.45 -2.24
C LEU A 18 -4.68 8.92 -2.18
N SER A 19 -5.15 8.37 -1.05
CA SER A 19 -5.34 6.91 -0.93
C SER A 19 -6.46 6.38 -1.82
N LYS A 20 -7.54 7.14 -1.99
CA LYS A 20 -8.63 6.78 -2.92
C LYS A 20 -8.16 6.93 -4.36
N GLU A 21 -7.57 8.08 -4.70
CA GLU A 21 -7.07 8.37 -6.06
C GLU A 21 -6.01 7.35 -6.54
N ILE A 22 -5.06 6.96 -5.69
CA ILE A 22 -4.03 5.97 -6.04
C ILE A 22 -4.63 4.57 -6.22
N SER A 23 -5.61 4.20 -5.40
CA SER A 23 -6.29 2.90 -5.54
C SER A 23 -7.27 2.87 -6.73
N GLU A 24 -7.86 4.02 -7.12
CA GLU A 24 -8.74 4.15 -8.28
C GLU A 24 -7.97 4.26 -9.61
N SER A 25 -6.75 4.83 -9.59
CA SER A 25 -5.92 5.02 -10.79
C SER A 25 -5.12 3.79 -11.24
N SER A 26 -5.48 2.58 -10.76
CA SER A 26 -4.79 1.31 -11.07
C SER A 26 -3.32 1.25 -10.65
N ARG A 27 -2.88 2.13 -9.73
CA ARG A 27 -1.49 2.22 -9.27
C ARG A 27 -1.16 1.28 -8.11
N VAL A 28 -2.12 0.47 -7.67
CA VAL A 28 -1.92 -0.52 -6.62
C VAL A 28 -2.25 -1.90 -7.14
N LYS A 29 -1.32 -2.84 -6.96
CA LYS A 29 -1.55 -4.25 -7.21
C LYS A 29 -1.44 -5.03 -5.91
N VAL A 30 -2.26 -6.06 -5.78
CA VAL A 30 -2.18 -7.05 -4.70
C VAL A 30 -1.91 -8.40 -5.35
N ASN A 31 -0.81 -9.06 -4.98
CA ASN A 31 -0.35 -10.33 -5.53
C ASN A 31 -0.30 -10.29 -7.09
N GLY A 32 0.23 -9.19 -7.64
CA GLY A 32 0.38 -8.97 -9.09
C GLY A 32 -0.90 -8.55 -9.84
N LYS A 33 -2.06 -8.46 -9.17
CA LYS A 33 -3.33 -8.06 -9.80
C LYS A 33 -3.74 -6.66 -9.38
N ILE A 34 -4.22 -5.84 -10.33
CA ILE A 34 -4.74 -4.50 -10.04
C ILE A 34 -5.85 -4.61 -8.99
N ALA A 35 -5.69 -3.89 -7.88
CA ALA A 35 -6.57 -3.97 -6.73
C ALA A 35 -7.39 -2.70 -6.58
N LYS A 36 -8.71 -2.85 -6.42
CA LYS A 36 -9.60 -1.75 -6.04
C LYS A 36 -9.39 -1.37 -4.56
N PRO A 37 -9.72 -0.15 -4.15
CA PRO A 37 -9.60 0.24 -2.73
C PRO A 37 -10.41 -0.67 -1.78
N SER A 38 -11.48 -1.29 -2.29
CA SER A 38 -12.31 -2.25 -1.55
C SER A 38 -11.75 -3.66 -1.43
N THR A 39 -10.63 -3.97 -2.06
CA THR A 39 -9.98 -5.28 -1.99
C THR A 39 -9.69 -5.64 -0.54
N LYS A 40 -10.11 -6.85 -0.12
CA LYS A 40 -9.78 -7.39 1.20
C LYS A 40 -8.37 -7.97 1.17
N LEU A 41 -7.52 -7.48 2.08
CA LEU A 41 -6.17 -7.99 2.30
C LEU A 41 -6.15 -9.11 3.34
N LYS A 42 -5.16 -9.99 3.18
CA LYS A 42 -4.75 -11.05 4.10
C LYS A 42 -3.30 -10.86 4.51
N VAL A 43 -2.92 -11.44 5.64
CA VAL A 43 -1.51 -11.53 6.04
C VAL A 43 -0.75 -12.37 5.02
N GLY A 44 0.42 -11.90 4.64
CA GLY A 44 1.26 -12.48 3.60
C GLY A 44 1.03 -11.93 2.20
N ASP A 45 -0.03 -11.15 1.97
CA ASP A 45 -0.26 -10.51 0.66
C ASP A 45 0.87 -9.54 0.32
N GLU A 46 1.23 -9.50 -0.95
CA GLU A 46 2.19 -8.54 -1.50
C GLU A 46 1.45 -7.39 -2.18
N ILE A 47 1.77 -6.18 -1.76
CA ILE A 47 1.16 -4.95 -2.24
C ILE A 47 2.24 -4.16 -2.97
N GLU A 48 2.04 -3.95 -4.26
CA GLU A 48 2.87 -3.10 -5.09
C GLU A 48 2.15 -1.77 -5.30
N ILE A 49 2.84 -0.67 -4.99
CA ILE A 49 2.29 0.68 -5.00
C ILE A 49 3.19 1.54 -5.87
N GLU A 50 2.62 2.08 -6.94
CA GLU A 50 3.30 3.02 -7.81
C GLU A 50 3.03 4.46 -7.34
N PHE A 51 4.02 5.02 -6.67
CA PHE A 51 4.14 6.46 -6.47
C PHE A 51 4.72 7.09 -7.73
N GLY A 52 4.34 8.32 -8.08
CA GLY A 52 4.59 8.87 -9.43
C GLY A 52 6.00 8.69 -10.02
N ARG A 53 7.06 8.63 -9.19
CA ARG A 53 8.44 8.32 -9.60
C ARG A 53 9.08 7.17 -8.82
N SER A 54 8.31 6.37 -8.10
CA SER A 54 8.84 5.22 -7.36
C SER A 54 7.83 4.09 -7.24
N LEU A 55 8.32 2.86 -7.34
CA LEU A 55 7.57 1.64 -7.09
C LEU A 55 7.96 1.10 -5.72
N LEU A 56 7.00 0.98 -4.83
CA LEU A 56 7.19 0.38 -3.51
C LEU A 56 6.43 -0.94 -3.45
N THR A 57 7.14 -2.02 -3.15
CA THR A 57 6.54 -3.33 -2.91
C THR A 57 6.67 -3.68 -1.44
N VAL A 58 5.54 -3.95 -0.79
CA VAL A 58 5.48 -4.32 0.62
C VAL A 58 4.73 -5.63 0.82
N LYS A 59 5.10 -6.39 1.84
CA LYS A 59 4.37 -7.57 2.29
C LYS A 59 3.57 -7.26 3.54
N VAL A 60 2.32 -7.68 3.59
CA VAL A 60 1.49 -7.56 4.80
C VAL A 60 2.00 -8.56 5.84
N LYS A 61 2.48 -8.05 6.99
CA LYS A 61 2.86 -8.87 8.16
C LYS A 61 1.71 -9.06 9.11
N GLU A 62 0.93 -8.01 9.34
CA GLU A 62 -0.16 -8.04 10.31
C GLU A 62 -1.30 -7.11 9.87
N LEU A 63 -2.53 -7.46 10.26
CA LEU A 63 -3.73 -6.68 10.00
C LEU A 63 -4.37 -6.29 11.33
N LYS A 64 -4.19 -5.04 11.75
CA LYS A 64 -4.77 -4.47 12.97
C LYS A 64 -5.61 -3.24 12.64
N ASP A 65 -6.83 -3.16 13.17
CA ASP A 65 -7.75 -2.04 12.90
C ASP A 65 -7.29 -0.71 13.50
N HIS A 66 -6.53 -0.76 14.60
CA HIS A 66 -5.97 0.39 15.29
C HIS A 66 -4.52 0.10 15.67
N VAL A 67 -3.61 1.01 15.33
CA VAL A 67 -2.17 0.88 15.59
C VAL A 67 -1.64 2.27 15.95
N LEU A 68 -0.76 2.32 16.96
CA LEU A 68 -0.07 3.55 17.33
C LEU A 68 0.86 3.99 16.19
N LYS A 69 1.29 5.25 16.22
CA LYS A 69 2.21 5.78 15.21
C LYS A 69 3.47 4.93 15.08
N GLU A 70 3.99 4.55 16.23
CA GLU A 70 5.29 3.94 16.44
C GLU A 70 5.32 2.51 15.89
N ASP A 71 4.18 1.80 16.00
CA ASP A 71 4.06 0.40 15.58
C ASP A 71 3.52 0.24 14.15
N SER A 72 3.16 1.33 13.46
CA SER A 72 2.54 1.24 12.13
C SER A 72 3.44 0.60 11.07
N THR A 73 4.76 0.70 11.25
CA THR A 73 5.76 0.06 10.40
C THR A 73 5.85 -1.45 10.61
N MET A 74 5.34 -1.99 11.73
CA MET A 74 5.34 -3.44 11.98
C MET A 74 4.27 -4.19 11.18
N LEU A 75 3.30 -3.47 10.61
CA LEU A 75 2.20 -4.08 9.84
C LEU A 75 2.64 -4.60 8.47
N TYR A 76 3.79 -4.14 7.97
CA TYR A 76 4.30 -4.53 6.68
C TYR A 76 5.83 -4.63 6.69
N GLU A 77 6.34 -5.35 5.70
CA GLU A 77 7.77 -5.43 5.41
C GLU A 77 7.99 -4.85 4.02
N ILE A 78 9.03 -4.03 3.84
CA ILE A 78 9.39 -3.53 2.51
C ILE A 78 10.17 -4.64 1.81
N ILE A 79 9.63 -5.14 0.71
CA ILE A 79 10.31 -6.14 -0.14
C ILE A 79 11.22 -5.43 -1.15
N ASN A 80 10.73 -4.35 -1.74
CA ASN A 80 11.46 -3.64 -2.80
C ASN A 80 11.06 -2.16 -2.84
N GLU A 81 12.01 -1.30 -3.15
CA GLU A 81 11.77 0.11 -3.44
C GLU A 81 12.63 0.49 -4.66
N GLN A 82 11.98 0.88 -5.74
CA GLN A 82 12.64 1.27 -6.98
C GLN A 82 12.23 2.68 -7.38
N ARG A 83 13.18 3.49 -7.81
CA ARG A 83 12.88 4.80 -8.38
C ARG A 83 12.65 4.62 -9.89
N ILE A 84 11.47 5.01 -10.36
CA ILE A 84 11.15 4.99 -11.79
C ILE A 84 11.52 6.36 -12.35
N GLU A 85 12.56 6.40 -13.18
CA GLU A 85 12.83 7.53 -14.06
C GLU A 85 11.87 7.46 -15.25
N ARG A 86 10.76 8.20 -15.17
CA ARG A 86 9.95 8.49 -16.36
C ARG A 86 10.65 9.63 -17.11
N ASN A 87 11.41 9.28 -18.15
CA ASN A 87 11.83 10.25 -19.15
C ASN A 87 10.56 10.83 -19.80
N ILE A 88 10.34 12.13 -19.59
CA ILE A 88 9.25 12.91 -20.21
C ILE A 88 9.75 13.40 -21.56
#